data_AF-G3H684-F1
#
_entry.id   AF-G3H684-F1
#
_cell.length_a   1.000
_cell.length_b   1.000
_cell.length_c   1.000
_cell.angle_alpha   90.00
_cell.angle_beta   90.00
_cell.angle_gamma   90.00
#
_symmetry.space_group_name_H-M   'P 1'
#
loop_
_entity.id
_entity.type
_entity.pdbx_description
1 polymer ?
#
loop_
_entity_poly.entity_id
_entity_poly.type
_entity_poly.pdbx_seq_one_letter_code
_entity_poly.pdbx_strand_id
1 'polypeptide(L)'
;MDESRVIGSFVVWDYVVFAGMLLISAVIGIYYAFAGGGQQTSKDFLMGGRSMTAVPVALSLTASFMSAVTVLGTPAEVYRFGAMFSIFGITYFFVVVISAEVFLPVFYRLGITSTYEVRDSVYRNCYLCPCSGFESRSLYINLVGLWVILTCSVFCGLSLYSRYHDCDPWTSKKVSEVDQLMPYLVLDILRNYPGVPGLFVACAYSGTLSTVSSSINALAAVTVEDLIKPYFKSLSEKSLSWISQGMSVLYGALCIGMAAVASLMGALLQAALSIFGMVGGPLLGLFSLGILVPFANSIKNHVLSYKSHPVEDGGTDNPAFNHIELNATDHSSKINGTRL
;
A
#
# COMPACT_ATOMS: atom_id res chain seq x y z
N MET A 1 46.13 2.95 -12.43
CA MET A 1 46.49 1.76 -11.64
C MET A 1 46.50 2.20 -10.20
N ASP A 2 45.49 1.82 -9.45
CA ASP A 2 45.52 1.90 -7.99
C ASP A 2 44.95 0.59 -7.46
N GLU A 3 45.57 0.11 -6.38
CA GLU A 3 45.61 -1.27 -5.91
C GLU A 3 44.24 -1.95 -5.83
N SER A 4 44.26 -3.28 -5.97
CA SER A 4 43.18 -4.20 -5.64
C SER A 4 42.42 -3.76 -4.37
N ARG A 5 41.35 -2.97 -4.54
CA ARG A 5 40.43 -2.61 -3.47
C ARG A 5 39.79 -3.90 -2.98
N VAL A 6 40.37 -4.47 -1.92
CA VAL A 6 39.74 -5.51 -1.12
C VAL A 6 38.44 -4.89 -0.62
N ILE A 7 37.31 -5.27 -1.20
CA ILE A 7 35.99 -4.73 -0.85
C ILE A 7 35.75 -5.01 0.64
N GLY A 8 35.16 -4.06 1.35
CA GLY A 8 34.79 -4.25 2.75
C GLY A 8 33.79 -5.40 2.85
N SER A 9 34.17 -6.50 3.49
CA SER A 9 33.22 -7.49 3.97
C SER A 9 32.48 -6.92 5.18
N PHE A 10 31.28 -7.42 5.46
CA PHE A 10 30.58 -7.11 6.70
C PHE A 10 31.51 -7.33 7.90
N VAL A 11 31.66 -6.31 8.74
CA VAL A 11 32.40 -6.42 10.00
C VAL A 11 31.45 -6.84 11.12
N VAL A 12 32.00 -7.31 12.24
CA VAL A 12 31.22 -7.78 13.39
C VAL A 12 30.21 -6.72 13.85
N TRP A 13 30.60 -5.44 13.86
CA TRP A 13 29.73 -4.34 14.23
C TRP A 13 28.54 -4.14 13.27
N ASP A 14 28.68 -4.45 11.98
CA ASP A 14 27.57 -4.39 11.03
C ASP A 14 26.51 -5.44 11.38
N TYR A 15 26.93 -6.65 11.74
CA TYR A 15 26.02 -7.70 12.21
C TYR A 15 25.34 -7.34 13.53
N VAL A 16 26.08 -6.74 14.47
CA VAL A 16 25.53 -6.31 15.77
C VAL A 16 24.45 -5.25 15.57
N VAL A 17 24.72 -4.21 14.76
CA VAL A 17 23.73 -3.16 14.48
C VAL A 17 22.55 -3.72 13.69
N PHE A 18 22.82 -4.56 12.69
CA PHE A 18 21.77 -5.20 11.90
C PHE A 18 20.81 -6.03 12.76
N ALA A 19 21.36 -6.95 13.56
CA ALA A 19 20.58 -7.80 14.46
C ALA A 19 19.88 -6.97 15.55
N GLY A 20 20.56 -5.98 16.12
CA GLY A 20 20.00 -5.09 17.14
C GLY A 20 18.77 -4.34 16.65
N MET A 21 18.84 -3.76 15.44
CA MET A 21 17.72 -3.05 14.83
C MET A 21 16.52 -3.97 14.56
N LEU A 22 16.74 -5.18 14.04
CA LEU A 22 15.66 -6.15 13.82
C LEU A 22 15.03 -6.63 15.14
N LEU A 23 15.86 -6.85 16.17
CA LEU A 23 15.37 -7.23 17.50
C LEU A 23 14.53 -6.12 18.12
N ILE A 24 14.94 -4.85 18.02
CA ILE A 24 14.14 -3.72 18.53
C ILE A 24 12.78 -3.68 17.84
N SER A 25 12.75 -3.78 16.50
CA SER A 25 11.49 -3.81 15.74
C SER A 25 10.59 -4.98 16.14
N ALA A 26 11.16 -6.17 16.34
CA ALA A 26 10.42 -7.35 16.80
C ALA A 26 9.90 -7.18 18.24
N VAL A 27 10.71 -6.63 19.15
CA VAL A 27 10.33 -6.38 20.54
C VAL A 27 9.19 -5.37 20.62
N ILE A 28 9.23 -4.29 19.84
CA ILE A 28 8.11 -3.33 19.76
C ILE A 28 6.84 -4.04 19.29
N GLY A 29 6.92 -4.87 18.25
CA GLY A 29 5.77 -5.66 17.77
C GLY A 29 5.20 -6.61 18.82
N ILE A 30 6.06 -7.36 19.52
CA ILE A 30 5.67 -8.28 20.61
C ILE A 30 5.06 -7.50 21.78
N TYR A 31 5.65 -6.36 22.16
CA TYR A 31 5.14 -5.51 23.22
C TYR A 31 3.70 -5.06 22.93
N TYR A 32 3.43 -4.56 21.72
CA TYR A 32 2.07 -4.17 21.34
C TYR A 32 1.12 -5.37 21.21
N ALA A 33 1.61 -6.55 20.83
CA ALA A 33 0.80 -7.76 20.74
C ALA A 33 0.34 -8.29 22.11
N PHE A 34 1.19 -8.21 23.15
CA PHE A 34 0.89 -8.79 24.47
C PHE A 34 0.49 -7.76 25.54
N ALA A 35 1.11 -6.58 25.55
CA ALA A 35 0.96 -5.59 26.62
C ALA A 35 0.16 -4.34 26.20
N GLY A 36 0.08 -4.04 24.90
CA GLY A 36 -0.55 -2.82 24.39
C GLY A 36 -2.08 -2.79 24.44
N GLY A 37 -2.74 -3.89 24.82
CA GLY A 37 -4.20 -4.02 24.72
C GLY A 37 -4.65 -3.86 23.27
N GLY A 38 -4.41 -4.88 22.44
CA GLY A 38 -4.66 -4.81 20.99
C GLY A 38 -6.05 -4.27 20.62
N GLN A 39 -6.12 -3.52 19.53
CA GLN A 39 -7.38 -3.04 18.94
C GLN A 39 -8.38 -4.20 18.81
N GLN A 40 -9.41 -4.22 19.65
CA GLN A 40 -10.33 -5.35 19.79
C GLN A 40 -11.34 -5.50 18.64
N THR A 41 -11.35 -4.57 17.68
CA THR A 41 -12.31 -4.58 16.58
C THR A 41 -11.61 -4.25 15.27
N SER A 42 -11.90 -5.03 14.21
CA SER A 42 -11.34 -4.83 12.87
C SER A 42 -11.53 -3.40 12.36
N LYS A 43 -12.62 -2.73 12.76
CA LYS A 43 -12.89 -1.32 12.43
C LYS A 43 -11.92 -0.37 13.10
N ASP A 44 -11.56 -0.57 14.37
CA ASP A 44 -10.57 0.29 15.05
C ASP A 44 -9.15 0.04 14.55
N PHE A 45 -8.84 -1.20 14.16
CA PHE A 45 -7.55 -1.54 13.55
C PHE A 45 -7.40 -0.92 12.15
N LEU A 46 -8.47 -0.91 11.35
CA LEU A 46 -8.45 -0.41 9.97
C LEU A 46 -8.70 1.11 9.86
N MET A 47 -9.49 1.71 10.76
CA MET A 47 -9.89 3.12 10.69
C MET A 47 -9.05 4.04 11.58
N GLY A 48 -8.21 3.50 12.48
CA GLY A 48 -7.32 4.29 13.35
C GLY A 48 -8.04 5.42 14.10
N GLY A 49 -9.28 5.16 14.55
CA GLY A 49 -10.11 6.11 15.29
C GLY A 49 -10.58 7.36 14.52
N ARG A 50 -10.31 7.49 13.20
CA ARG A 50 -10.64 8.67 12.36
C ARG A 50 -10.18 10.04 12.92
N SER A 51 -9.36 10.07 13.96
CA SER A 51 -8.90 11.29 14.64
C SER A 51 -7.49 11.72 14.23
N MET A 52 -6.89 11.06 13.24
CA MET A 52 -5.53 11.39 12.80
C MET A 52 -5.50 12.66 11.95
N THR A 53 -4.59 13.57 12.29
CA THR A 53 -4.34 14.78 11.51
C THR A 53 -3.68 14.44 10.16
N ALA A 54 -3.73 15.37 9.21
CA ALA A 54 -3.25 15.13 7.84
C ALA A 54 -1.76 14.75 7.74
N VAL A 55 -0.92 15.21 8.69
CA VAL A 55 0.53 14.99 8.68
C VAL A 55 0.91 13.53 9.02
N PRO A 56 0.45 12.93 10.14
CA PRO A 56 0.65 11.50 10.42
C PRO A 56 0.15 10.59 9.30
N VAL A 57 -1.00 10.90 8.70
CA VAL A 57 -1.53 10.14 7.55
C VAL A 57 -0.59 10.24 6.36
N ALA A 58 -0.15 11.46 6.01
CA ALA A 58 0.80 11.66 4.92
C ALA A 58 2.12 10.93 5.15
N LEU A 59 2.67 10.99 6.38
CA LEU A 59 3.90 10.27 6.74
C LEU A 59 3.73 8.76 6.64
N SER A 60 2.59 8.22 7.08
CA SER A 60 2.29 6.79 6.93
C SER A 60 2.15 6.38 5.46
N LEU A 61 1.53 7.23 4.63
CA LEU A 61 1.42 7.01 3.19
C LEU A 61 2.82 7.05 2.54
N THR A 62 3.63 8.06 2.84
CA THR A 62 5.01 8.17 2.35
C THR A 62 5.85 6.98 2.79
N ALA A 63 5.73 6.55 4.04
CA ALA A 63 6.40 5.35 4.55
C ALA A 63 5.95 4.08 3.83
N SER A 64 4.66 3.99 3.44
CA SER A 64 4.15 2.86 2.68
C SER A 64 4.72 2.77 1.26
N PHE A 65 5.09 3.91 0.66
CA PHE A 65 5.79 3.96 -0.63
C PHE A 65 7.30 3.74 -0.52
N MET A 66 7.87 3.88 0.69
CA MET A 66 9.27 3.53 0.97
C MET A 66 9.42 2.02 1.10
N SER A 67 9.75 1.36 -0.01
CA SER A 67 10.13 -0.06 -0.04
C SER A 67 11.63 -0.22 -0.31
N ALA A 68 12.20 -1.37 0.04
CA ALA A 68 13.57 -1.71 -0.33
C ALA A 68 13.77 -1.72 -1.85
N VAL A 69 12.72 -2.04 -2.61
CA VAL A 69 12.72 -1.95 -4.08
C VAL A 69 13.02 -0.52 -4.53
N THR A 70 12.44 0.49 -3.86
CA THR A 70 12.72 1.90 -4.17
C THR A 70 14.17 2.26 -3.83
N VAL A 71 14.65 1.84 -2.66
CA VAL A 71 15.99 2.20 -2.16
C VAL A 71 17.12 1.49 -2.90
N LEU A 72 16.94 0.23 -3.29
CA LEU A 72 17.97 -0.59 -3.93
C LEU A 72 17.83 -0.63 -5.46
N GLY A 73 16.59 -0.78 -5.95
CA GLY A 73 16.32 -0.94 -7.38
C GLY A 73 16.39 0.36 -8.18
N THR A 74 15.86 1.47 -7.65
CA THR A 74 15.81 2.71 -8.45
C THR A 74 17.19 3.35 -8.69
N PRO A 75 18.15 3.36 -7.74
CA PRO A 75 19.51 3.81 -8.04
C PRO A 75 20.21 2.93 -9.08
N ALA A 76 19.96 1.61 -9.04
CA ALA A 76 20.49 0.65 -10.01
C ALA A 76 19.93 0.91 -11.43
N GLU A 77 18.65 1.23 -11.53
CA GLU A 77 18.00 1.62 -12.79
C GLU A 77 18.58 2.94 -13.33
N VAL A 78 18.76 3.94 -12.47
CA VAL A 78 19.34 5.24 -12.84
C VAL A 78 20.80 5.10 -13.28
N TYR A 79 21.56 4.18 -12.68
CA TYR A 79 22.92 3.86 -13.10
C TYR A 79 22.97 3.28 -14.51
N ARG A 80 22.00 2.42 -14.87
CA ARG A 80 21.98 1.70 -16.14
C ARG A 80 21.33 2.49 -17.28
N PHE A 81 20.21 3.16 -17.00
CA PHE A 81 19.40 3.86 -18.00
C PHE A 81 19.42 5.39 -17.86
N GLY A 82 20.16 5.91 -16.87
CA GLY A 82 20.35 7.34 -16.65
C GLY A 82 19.19 8.01 -15.91
N ALA A 83 19.17 9.34 -15.95
CA ALA A 83 18.17 10.16 -15.26
C ALA A 83 16.74 10.05 -15.85
N MET A 84 16.51 9.20 -16.86
CA MET A 84 15.20 8.95 -17.47
C MET A 84 14.16 8.50 -16.44
N PHE A 85 14.59 7.82 -15.37
CA PHE A 85 13.73 7.42 -14.25
C PHE A 85 13.01 8.62 -13.59
N SER A 86 13.56 9.85 -13.71
CA SER A 86 12.93 11.07 -13.17
C SER A 86 11.56 11.37 -13.78
N ILE A 87 11.23 10.81 -14.96
CA ILE A 87 9.91 10.92 -15.58
C ILE A 87 8.81 10.38 -14.64
N PHE A 88 9.11 9.34 -13.85
CA PHE A 88 8.17 8.81 -12.85
C PHE A 88 7.73 9.88 -11.85
N GLY A 89 8.59 10.85 -11.48
CA GLY A 89 8.23 11.94 -10.58
C GLY A 89 7.18 12.88 -11.17
N ILE A 90 7.32 13.21 -12.45
CA ILE A 90 6.35 14.00 -13.18
C ILE A 90 5.02 13.25 -13.26
N THR A 91 5.06 11.95 -13.59
CA THR A 91 3.85 11.12 -13.61
C THR A 91 3.18 11.05 -12.24
N TYR A 92 3.93 10.84 -11.16
CA TYR A 92 3.39 10.82 -9.80
C TYR A 92 2.71 12.13 -9.41
N PHE A 93 3.24 13.27 -9.86
CA PHE A 93 2.59 14.56 -9.65
C PHE A 93 1.17 14.59 -10.22
N PHE A 94 1.01 14.25 -11.51
CA PHE A 94 -0.31 14.24 -12.14
C PHE A 94 -1.24 13.19 -11.53
N VAL A 95 -0.71 12.00 -11.21
CA VAL A 95 -1.50 10.94 -10.57
C VAL A 95 -2.05 11.41 -9.22
N VAL A 96 -1.21 12.00 -8.36
CA VAL A 96 -1.66 12.47 -7.03
C VAL A 96 -2.69 13.60 -7.16
N VAL A 97 -2.48 14.55 -8.08
CA VAL A 97 -3.46 15.64 -8.32
C VAL A 97 -4.79 15.07 -8.80
N ILE A 98 -4.79 14.18 -9.80
CA ILE A 98 -6.01 13.56 -10.31
C ILE A 98 -6.70 12.72 -9.21
N SER A 99 -5.94 11.93 -8.45
CA SER A 99 -6.48 11.14 -7.34
C SER A 99 -7.09 12.02 -6.25
N ALA A 100 -6.47 13.14 -5.91
CA ALA A 100 -6.96 14.06 -4.89
C ALA A 100 -8.23 14.82 -5.32
N GLU A 101 -8.35 15.18 -6.59
CA GLU A 101 -9.46 16.00 -7.10
C GLU A 101 -10.63 15.17 -7.65
N VAL A 102 -10.37 13.96 -8.18
CA VAL A 102 -11.40 13.13 -8.83
C VAL A 102 -11.82 11.96 -7.95
N PHE A 103 -10.87 11.17 -7.47
CA PHE A 103 -11.17 9.90 -6.80
C PHE A 103 -11.50 10.09 -5.31
N LEU A 104 -10.71 10.89 -4.60
CA LEU A 104 -10.89 11.14 -3.16
C LEU A 104 -12.28 11.67 -2.78
N PRO A 105 -12.86 12.70 -3.43
CA PRO A 105 -14.18 13.20 -3.05
C PRO A 105 -15.29 12.16 -3.28
N VAL A 106 -15.14 11.28 -4.27
CA VAL A 106 -16.10 10.22 -4.56
C VAL A 106 -16.07 9.15 -3.46
N PHE A 107 -14.88 8.68 -3.08
CA PHE A 107 -14.74 7.68 -2.01
C PHE A 107 -15.24 8.19 -0.66
N TYR A 108 -14.96 9.45 -0.32
CA TYR A 108 -15.41 10.03 0.95
C TYR A 108 -16.94 10.16 1.03
N ARG A 109 -17.59 10.60 -0.05
CA ARG A 109 -19.06 10.72 -0.14
C ARG A 109 -19.77 9.37 -0.03
N LEU A 110 -19.14 8.30 -0.50
CA LEU A 110 -19.69 6.95 -0.42
C LEU A 110 -19.52 6.32 0.98
N GLY A 111 -18.69 6.91 1.85
CA GLY A 111 -18.44 6.37 3.20
C GLY A 111 -17.80 4.97 3.20
N ILE A 112 -17.28 4.54 2.04
CA ILE A 112 -16.77 3.20 1.81
C ILE A 112 -15.38 3.07 2.44
N THR A 113 -15.16 1.98 3.17
CA THR A 113 -13.91 1.73 3.90
C THR A 113 -12.90 0.86 3.17
N SER A 114 -13.31 0.25 2.05
CA SER A 114 -12.51 -0.63 1.21
C SER A 114 -12.87 -0.42 -0.27
N THR A 115 -11.90 -0.35 -1.17
CA THR A 115 -12.15 -0.23 -2.63
C THR A 115 -13.00 -1.36 -3.22
N TYR A 116 -13.17 -2.47 -2.49
CA TYR A 116 -14.01 -3.60 -2.88
C TYR A 116 -15.47 -3.48 -2.44
N GLU A 117 -15.79 -2.54 -1.53
CA GLU A 117 -17.15 -2.28 -1.04
C GLU A 117 -17.95 -1.33 -1.96
N VAL A 118 -17.52 -1.15 -3.22
CA VAL A 118 -18.28 -0.39 -4.23
C VAL A 118 -19.57 -1.13 -4.57
N ARG A 119 -20.56 -1.01 -3.67
CA ARG A 119 -21.95 -1.44 -3.81
C ARG A 119 -22.68 -0.46 -4.73
N ASP A 120 -23.78 -0.92 -5.32
CA ASP A 120 -24.71 -0.27 -6.28
C ASP A 120 -25.19 1.17 -5.99
N SER A 121 -24.65 1.87 -4.99
CA SER A 121 -24.97 3.26 -4.62
C SER A 121 -24.33 4.32 -5.53
N VAL A 122 -23.53 3.93 -6.54
CA VAL A 122 -22.92 4.86 -7.52
C VAL A 122 -23.98 5.63 -8.33
N TYR A 123 -25.24 5.17 -8.39
CA TYR A 123 -26.21 5.65 -9.36
C TYR A 123 -27.04 6.90 -9.00
N ARG A 124 -26.88 7.55 -7.83
CA ARG A 124 -27.94 8.48 -7.38
C ARG A 124 -27.62 9.90 -6.93
N ASN A 125 -26.43 10.46 -7.04
CA ASN A 125 -26.27 11.90 -6.79
C ASN A 125 -25.18 12.55 -7.66
N CYS A 126 -25.37 13.82 -8.01
CA CYS A 126 -24.40 14.59 -8.80
C CYS A 126 -23.14 14.85 -7.94
N TYR A 127 -22.06 14.11 -8.20
CA TYR A 127 -20.86 14.04 -7.33
C TYR A 127 -19.84 15.18 -7.53
N LEU A 128 -20.10 16.15 -8.41
CA LEU A 128 -19.17 17.21 -8.82
C LEU A 128 -19.10 18.42 -7.86
N CYS A 129 -19.51 18.26 -6.59
CA CYS A 129 -19.46 19.36 -5.61
C CYS A 129 -18.23 19.23 -4.70
N PRO A 130 -17.20 20.11 -4.86
CA PRO A 130 -15.97 20.03 -4.08
C PRO A 130 -16.24 20.43 -2.63
N CYS A 131 -16.30 19.46 -1.71
CA CYS A 131 -16.30 19.75 -0.28
C CYS A 131 -14.87 19.74 0.27
N SER A 132 -14.48 20.90 0.81
CA SER A 132 -13.41 21.22 1.79
C SER A 132 -12.05 20.52 1.65
N GLY A 133 -11.08 21.25 1.08
CA GLY A 133 -9.65 20.90 0.95
C GLY A 133 -8.85 20.78 2.26
N PHE A 134 -9.41 20.18 3.31
CA PHE A 134 -8.66 19.77 4.52
C PHE A 134 -8.13 18.33 4.38
N GLU A 135 -8.88 17.44 3.72
CA GLU A 135 -8.55 16.00 3.62
C GLU A 135 -7.56 15.69 2.48
N SER A 136 -7.62 16.41 1.35
CA SER A 136 -6.63 16.30 0.27
C SER A 136 -5.22 16.76 0.69
N ARG A 137 -5.09 17.48 1.81
CA ARG A 137 -3.79 17.98 2.29
C ARG A 137 -2.81 16.84 2.59
N SER A 138 -3.30 15.69 3.05
CA SER A 138 -2.44 14.52 3.32
C SER A 138 -1.80 13.99 2.03
N LEU A 139 -2.56 13.94 0.92
CA LEU A 139 -2.06 13.53 -0.39
C LEU A 139 -1.04 14.54 -0.94
N TYR A 140 -1.30 15.84 -0.79
CA TYR A 140 -0.35 16.88 -1.21
C TYR A 140 0.92 16.91 -0.34
N ILE A 141 0.83 16.64 0.96
CA ILE A 141 2.01 16.48 1.82
C ILE A 141 2.79 15.22 1.43
N ASN A 142 2.08 14.11 1.18
CA ASN A 142 2.69 12.87 0.69
C ASN A 142 3.40 13.07 -0.66
N LEU A 143 2.84 13.90 -1.55
CA LEU A 143 3.47 14.26 -2.82
C LEU A 143 4.86 14.86 -2.60
N VAL A 144 5.01 15.80 -1.67
CA VAL A 144 6.33 16.36 -1.33
C VAL A 144 7.28 15.27 -0.84
N GLY A 145 6.80 14.36 0.03
CA GLY A 145 7.58 13.22 0.50
C GLY A 145 8.07 12.32 -0.64
N LEU A 146 7.18 11.97 -1.58
CA LEU A 146 7.50 11.16 -2.76
C LEU A 146 8.53 11.82 -3.67
N TRP A 147 8.42 13.14 -3.89
CA TRP A 147 9.41 13.89 -4.66
C TRP A 147 10.79 13.87 -3.99
N VAL A 148 10.85 14.08 -2.67
CA VAL A 148 12.11 14.02 -1.91
C VAL A 148 12.76 12.63 -2.04
N ILE A 149 11.97 11.56 -1.91
CA ILE A 149 12.45 10.18 -2.03
C ILE A 149 13.00 9.91 -3.43
N LEU A 150 12.24 10.29 -4.46
CA LEU A 150 12.64 10.08 -5.84
C LEU A 150 13.91 10.85 -6.17
N THR A 151 13.97 12.14 -5.82
CA THR A 151 15.15 12.96 -6.05
C THR A 151 16.38 12.39 -5.32
N CYS A 152 16.24 11.98 -4.06
CA CYS A 152 17.32 11.33 -3.31
C CYS A 152 17.78 10.05 -4.01
N SER A 153 16.86 9.22 -4.49
CA SER A 153 17.18 7.95 -5.16
C SER A 153 17.88 8.17 -6.51
N VAL A 154 17.47 9.20 -7.28
CA VAL A 154 18.15 9.60 -8.51
C VAL A 154 19.56 10.09 -8.21
N PHE A 155 19.76 10.92 -7.18
CA PHE A 155 21.09 11.34 -6.76
C PHE A 155 21.97 10.16 -6.31
N CYS A 156 21.42 9.18 -5.60
CA CYS A 156 22.12 7.94 -5.27
C CYS A 156 22.57 7.21 -6.54
N GLY A 157 21.71 7.05 -7.55
CA GLY A 157 22.05 6.41 -8.82
C GLY A 157 23.10 7.18 -9.64
N LEU A 158 23.02 8.51 -9.67
CA LEU A 158 24.04 9.34 -10.30
C LEU A 158 25.38 9.27 -9.56
N SER A 159 25.37 9.16 -8.24
CA SER A 159 26.59 8.97 -7.44
C SER A 159 27.24 7.62 -7.71
N LEU A 160 26.42 6.57 -7.88
CA LEU A 160 26.86 5.24 -8.30
C LEU A 160 27.53 5.31 -9.68
N TYR A 161 26.93 6.05 -10.62
CA TYR A 161 27.47 6.26 -11.97
C TYR A 161 28.80 7.00 -11.92
N SER A 162 28.86 8.15 -11.25
CA SER A 162 30.07 8.95 -11.11
C SER A 162 31.24 8.12 -10.54
N ARG A 163 30.96 7.25 -9.57
CA ARG A 163 31.98 6.44 -8.89
C ARG A 163 32.51 5.27 -9.73
N TYR A 164 31.65 4.66 -10.55
CA TYR A 164 31.93 3.41 -11.26
C TYR A 164 31.95 3.53 -12.78
N HIS A 165 31.86 4.74 -13.36
CA HIS A 165 31.86 4.93 -14.82
C HIS A 165 33.09 4.33 -15.52
N ASP A 166 34.28 4.40 -14.92
CA ASP A 166 35.52 3.84 -15.46
C ASP A 166 35.65 2.33 -15.26
N CYS A 167 35.08 1.80 -14.17
CA CYS A 167 35.23 0.41 -13.76
C CYS A 167 33.92 -0.11 -13.20
N ASP A 168 33.06 -0.57 -14.11
CA ASP A 168 31.74 -1.09 -13.77
C ASP A 168 31.84 -2.38 -12.93
N PRO A 169 31.37 -2.38 -11.67
CA PRO A 169 31.39 -3.56 -10.80
C PRO A 169 30.51 -4.71 -11.33
N TRP A 170 29.52 -4.41 -12.17
CA TRP A 170 28.69 -5.43 -12.81
C TRP A 170 29.44 -6.14 -13.94
N THR A 171 29.97 -5.41 -14.93
CA THR A 171 30.76 -6.00 -16.04
C THR A 171 32.04 -6.68 -15.56
N SER A 172 32.66 -6.17 -14.48
CA SER A 172 33.85 -6.78 -13.86
C SER A 172 33.56 -8.00 -12.98
N LYS A 173 32.31 -8.48 -12.93
CA LYS A 173 31.84 -9.65 -12.14
C LYS A 173 32.11 -9.55 -10.63
N LYS A 174 32.24 -8.34 -10.10
CA LYS A 174 32.28 -8.11 -8.65
C LYS A 174 30.89 -8.22 -8.03
N VAL A 175 29.87 -7.96 -8.85
CA VAL A 175 28.47 -8.02 -8.50
C VAL A 175 27.76 -8.90 -9.53
N SER A 176 26.94 -9.86 -9.07
CA SER A 176 26.22 -10.77 -9.96
C SER A 176 25.04 -10.07 -10.64
N GLU A 177 24.29 -9.28 -9.87
CA GLU A 177 23.05 -8.67 -10.31
C GLU A 177 23.04 -7.16 -10.12
N VAL A 178 22.36 -6.44 -11.01
CA VAL A 178 22.36 -4.97 -11.03
C VAL A 178 21.76 -4.38 -9.73
N ASP A 179 20.78 -5.06 -9.13
CA ASP A 179 20.14 -4.64 -7.86
C ASP A 179 21.08 -4.68 -6.64
N GLN A 180 22.22 -5.38 -6.74
CA GLN A 180 23.22 -5.45 -5.67
C GLN A 180 24.22 -4.29 -5.70
N LEU A 181 24.13 -3.38 -6.68
CA LEU A 181 25.04 -2.24 -6.82
C LEU A 181 24.94 -1.24 -5.66
N MET A 182 23.73 -0.96 -5.17
CA MET A 182 23.55 -0.01 -4.06
C MET A 182 24.13 -0.53 -2.73
N PRO A 183 23.85 -1.78 -2.30
CA PRO A 183 24.54 -2.36 -1.15
C PRO A 183 26.06 -2.41 -1.31
N TYR A 184 26.54 -2.70 -2.53
CA TYR A 184 27.97 -2.70 -2.84
C TYR A 184 28.61 -1.30 -2.68
N LEU A 185 27.94 -0.24 -3.16
CA LEU A 185 28.38 1.14 -2.98
C LEU A 185 28.47 1.54 -1.50
N VAL A 186 27.47 1.16 -0.70
CA VAL A 186 27.42 1.45 0.74
C VAL A 186 28.60 0.81 1.45
N LEU A 187 28.92 -0.45 1.13
CA LEU A 187 30.07 -1.15 1.70
C LEU A 187 31.42 -0.55 1.27
N ASP A 188 31.52 -0.04 0.04
CA ASP A 188 32.75 0.61 -0.46
C ASP A 188 32.98 1.98 0.20
N ILE A 189 31.95 2.83 0.25
CA ILE A 189 32.08 4.21 0.76
C ILE A 189 32.14 4.25 2.29
N LEU A 190 31.33 3.45 2.99
CA LEU A 190 31.19 3.52 4.44
C LEU A 190 32.07 2.52 5.18
N ARG A 191 33.08 1.95 4.51
CA ARG A 191 34.01 0.97 5.09
C ARG A 191 34.66 1.45 6.39
N ASN A 192 34.95 2.75 6.51
CA ASN A 192 35.61 3.33 7.68
C ASN A 192 34.64 3.59 8.85
N TYR A 193 33.33 3.40 8.66
CA TYR A 193 32.29 3.65 9.65
C TYR A 193 31.58 2.33 10.00
N PRO A 194 32.17 1.49 10.87
CA PRO A 194 31.61 0.20 11.24
C PRO A 194 30.22 0.36 11.87
N GLY A 195 29.25 -0.45 11.44
CA GLY A 195 27.86 -0.41 11.89
C GLY A 195 26.91 0.32 10.94
N VAL A 196 27.39 1.27 10.13
CA VAL A 196 26.53 2.03 9.19
C VAL A 196 26.05 1.16 8.02
N PRO A 197 26.89 0.32 7.38
CA PRO A 197 26.40 -0.66 6.41
C PRO A 197 25.37 -1.63 7.02
N GLY A 198 25.58 -2.06 8.27
CA GLY A 198 24.61 -2.86 9.01
C GLY A 198 23.25 -2.17 9.19
N LEU A 199 23.26 -0.88 9.54
CA LEU A 199 22.06 -0.05 9.66
C LEU A 199 21.34 0.09 8.31
N PHE A 200 22.07 0.34 7.23
CA PHE A 200 21.50 0.43 5.88
C PHE A 200 20.77 -0.85 5.48
N VAL A 201 21.41 -2.01 5.67
CA VAL A 201 20.78 -3.30 5.37
C VAL A 201 19.61 -3.57 6.31
N ALA A 202 19.66 -3.17 7.57
CA ALA A 202 18.53 -3.29 8.50
C ALA A 202 17.31 -2.49 8.04
N CYS A 203 17.52 -1.25 7.59
CA CYS A 203 16.45 -0.42 7.03
C CYS A 203 15.87 -1.02 5.75
N ALA A 204 16.72 -1.52 4.84
CA ALA A 204 16.26 -2.19 3.62
C ALA A 204 15.41 -3.43 3.95
N TYR A 205 15.89 -4.31 4.84
CA TYR A 205 15.13 -5.50 5.25
C TYR A 205 13.82 -5.13 5.95
N SER A 206 13.82 -4.13 6.83
CA SER A 206 12.61 -3.67 7.52
C SER A 206 11.58 -3.12 6.52
N GLY A 207 12.04 -2.36 5.53
CA GLY A 207 11.20 -1.87 4.43
C GLY A 207 10.53 -3.02 3.67
N THR A 208 11.31 -4.02 3.24
CA THR A 208 10.79 -5.23 2.57
C THR A 208 9.79 -5.99 3.44
N LEU A 209 10.13 -6.26 4.70
CA LEU A 209 9.27 -7.03 5.62
C LEU A 209 7.94 -6.32 5.86
N SER A 210 7.94 -5.00 5.95
CA SER A 210 6.71 -4.22 6.12
C SER A 210 5.79 -4.29 4.89
N THR A 211 6.35 -4.18 3.67
CA THR A 211 5.60 -4.33 2.41
C THR A 211 5.05 -5.75 2.28
N VAL A 212 5.90 -6.76 2.43
CA VAL A 212 5.53 -8.18 2.27
C VAL A 212 4.46 -8.58 3.27
N SER A 213 4.59 -8.20 4.54
CA SER A 213 3.59 -8.51 5.56
C SER A 213 2.23 -7.87 5.24
N SER A 214 2.22 -6.62 4.79
CA SER A 214 0.97 -5.92 4.44
C SER A 214 0.30 -6.56 3.22
N SER A 215 1.08 -6.93 2.20
CA SER A 215 0.56 -7.62 1.01
C SER A 215 -0.01 -9.01 1.32
N ILE A 216 0.69 -9.82 2.13
CA ILE A 216 0.23 -11.15 2.53
C ILE A 216 -1.07 -11.05 3.33
N ASN A 217 -1.14 -10.13 4.29
CA ASN A 217 -2.34 -9.94 5.11
C ASN A 217 -3.53 -9.45 4.27
N ALA A 218 -3.30 -8.52 3.34
CA ALA A 218 -4.33 -8.07 2.42
C ALA A 218 -4.84 -9.19 1.51
N LEU A 219 -3.95 -10.00 0.92
CA LEU A 219 -4.32 -11.13 0.07
C LEU A 219 -5.10 -12.21 0.83
N ALA A 220 -4.69 -12.51 2.07
CA ALA A 220 -5.39 -13.46 2.92
C ALA A 220 -6.80 -12.95 3.27
N ALA A 221 -6.94 -11.67 3.62
CA ALA A 221 -8.22 -11.05 3.92
C ALA A 221 -9.16 -11.06 2.70
N VAL A 222 -8.68 -10.60 1.54
CA VAL A 222 -9.45 -10.58 0.28
C VAL A 222 -9.89 -11.99 -0.11
N THR A 223 -9.02 -12.99 0.01
CA THR A 223 -9.39 -14.38 -0.31
C THR A 223 -10.49 -14.90 0.62
N VAL A 224 -10.40 -14.58 1.90
CA VAL A 224 -11.41 -15.00 2.88
C VAL A 224 -12.76 -14.30 2.62
N GLU A 225 -12.74 -12.97 2.45
CA GLU A 225 -13.92 -12.14 2.19
C GLU A 225 -14.61 -12.50 0.87
N ASP A 226 -13.85 -12.62 -0.21
CA ASP A 226 -14.40 -12.69 -1.57
C ASP A 226 -14.53 -14.13 -2.10
N LEU A 227 -13.69 -15.06 -1.66
CA LEU A 227 -13.70 -16.44 -2.18
C LEU A 227 -14.20 -17.48 -1.18
N ILE A 228 -14.07 -17.26 0.13
CA ILE A 228 -14.47 -18.26 1.13
C ILE A 228 -15.85 -17.96 1.71
N LYS A 229 -16.08 -16.74 2.20
CA LYS A 229 -17.38 -16.35 2.81
C LYS A 229 -18.60 -16.58 1.89
N PRO A 230 -18.55 -16.34 0.57
CA PRO A 230 -19.74 -16.53 -0.28
C PRO A 230 -20.20 -18.00 -0.37
N TYR A 231 -19.28 -18.95 -0.22
CA TYR A 231 -19.57 -20.38 -0.27
C TYR A 231 -19.94 -20.95 1.11
N PHE A 232 -19.50 -20.31 2.21
CA PHE A 232 -19.75 -20.77 3.57
C PHE A 232 -20.51 -19.72 4.40
N LYS A 233 -21.85 -19.81 4.37
CA LYS A 233 -22.78 -18.82 4.96
C LYS A 233 -22.81 -18.70 6.50
N SER A 234 -22.08 -19.52 7.26
CA SER A 234 -22.09 -19.47 8.73
C SER A 234 -20.78 -19.90 9.41
N LEU A 235 -19.64 -19.38 8.95
CA LEU A 235 -18.38 -19.58 9.66
C LEU A 235 -18.32 -18.73 10.93
N SER A 236 -17.95 -19.35 12.05
CA SER A 236 -17.64 -18.62 13.29
C SER A 236 -16.45 -17.68 13.06
N GLU A 237 -16.44 -16.50 13.70
CA GLU A 237 -15.33 -15.53 13.63
C GLU A 237 -13.98 -16.15 14.00
N LYS A 238 -13.97 -17.10 14.93
CA LYS A 238 -12.75 -17.85 15.31
C LYS A 238 -12.24 -18.71 14.15
N SER A 239 -13.14 -19.44 13.48
CA SER A 239 -12.79 -20.25 12.32
C SER A 239 -12.31 -19.37 11.15
N LEU A 240 -12.93 -18.21 10.95
CA LEU A 240 -12.52 -17.23 9.94
C LEU A 240 -11.10 -16.72 10.21
N SER A 241 -10.78 -16.42 11.48
CA SER A 241 -9.45 -15.98 11.88
C SER A 241 -8.39 -17.07 11.64
N TRP A 242 -8.66 -18.31 12.03
CA TRP A 242 -7.75 -19.45 11.75
C TRP A 242 -7.55 -19.70 10.26
N ILE A 243 -8.61 -19.59 9.46
CA ILE A 243 -8.53 -19.71 8.00
C ILE A 243 -7.68 -18.57 7.42
N SER A 244 -7.90 -17.33 7.86
CA SER A 244 -7.12 -16.18 7.42
C SER A 244 -5.63 -16.35 7.76
N GLN A 245 -5.31 -16.81 8.98
CA GLN A 245 -3.93 -17.13 9.36
C GLN A 245 -3.32 -18.25 8.51
N GLY A 246 -4.08 -19.32 8.23
CA GLY A 246 -3.66 -20.39 7.33
C GLY A 246 -3.37 -19.89 5.91
N MET A 247 -4.22 -18.99 5.39
CA MET A 247 -4.00 -18.35 4.09
C MET A 247 -2.76 -17.45 4.08
N SER A 248 -2.49 -16.70 5.16
CA SER A 248 -1.26 -15.91 5.28
C SER A 248 0.00 -16.78 5.23
N VAL A 249 -0.01 -17.95 5.88
CA VAL A 249 1.10 -18.92 5.82
C VAL A 249 1.27 -19.46 4.40
N LEU A 250 0.17 -19.81 3.72
CA LEU A 250 0.21 -20.29 2.33
C LEU A 250 0.81 -19.23 1.39
N TYR A 251 0.34 -17.98 1.45
CA TYR A 251 0.88 -16.89 0.63
C TYR A 251 2.33 -16.57 0.97
N GLY A 252 2.74 -16.70 2.24
CA GLY A 252 4.14 -16.60 2.65
C GLY A 252 5.01 -17.68 2.01
N ALA A 253 4.58 -18.95 2.04
CA ALA A 253 5.31 -20.05 1.39
C ALA A 253 5.40 -19.86 -0.13
N LEU A 254 4.30 -19.42 -0.78
CA LEU A 254 4.29 -19.08 -2.19
C LEU A 254 5.25 -17.93 -2.52
N CYS A 255 5.32 -16.90 -1.67
CA CYS A 255 6.23 -15.77 -1.82
C CYS A 255 7.70 -16.22 -1.76
N ILE A 256 8.05 -17.12 -0.84
CA ILE A 256 9.40 -17.71 -0.76
C ILE A 256 9.73 -18.52 -2.03
N GLY A 257 8.78 -19.32 -2.51
CA GLY A 257 8.93 -20.06 -3.77
C GLY A 257 9.16 -19.12 -4.96
N MET A 258 8.38 -18.05 -5.06
CA MET A 258 8.54 -17.02 -6.08
C MET A 258 9.88 -16.29 -5.97
N ALA A 259 10.39 -16.04 -4.76
CA ALA A 259 11.70 -15.42 -4.55
C ALA A 259 12.84 -16.31 -5.11
N ALA A 260 12.72 -17.63 -4.98
CA ALA A 260 13.70 -18.56 -5.58
C ALA A 260 13.68 -18.50 -7.11
N VAL A 261 12.49 -18.42 -7.73
CA VAL A 261 12.37 -18.24 -9.19
C VAL A 261 12.90 -16.87 -9.62
N ALA A 262 12.59 -15.83 -8.85
CA ALA A 262 13.05 -14.47 -9.08
C ALA A 262 14.59 -14.37 -9.05
N SER A 263 15.28 -15.18 -8.24
CA SER A 263 16.75 -15.22 -8.23
C SER A 263 17.39 -15.68 -9.55
N LEU A 264 16.60 -16.25 -10.47
CA LEU A 264 17.03 -16.63 -11.83
C LEU A 264 16.77 -15.51 -12.86
N MET A 265 16.11 -14.43 -12.46
CA MET A 265 15.73 -13.30 -13.32
C MET A 265 16.67 -12.12 -13.09
N GLY A 266 17.22 -11.54 -14.16
CA GLY A 266 18.20 -10.45 -14.03
C GLY A 266 17.60 -9.06 -13.77
N ALA A 267 16.43 -8.73 -14.33
CA ALA A 267 15.81 -7.40 -14.21
C ALA A 267 14.51 -7.45 -13.39
N LEU A 268 14.66 -7.63 -12.07
CA LEU A 268 13.53 -7.81 -11.14
C LEU A 268 12.61 -6.58 -11.08
N LEU A 269 13.18 -5.38 -11.00
CA LEU A 269 12.41 -4.15 -10.98
C LEU A 269 11.54 -3.98 -12.23
N GLN A 270 12.11 -4.23 -13.42
CA GLN A 270 11.39 -4.13 -14.69
C GLN A 270 10.26 -5.17 -14.79
N ALA A 271 10.52 -6.42 -14.36
CA ALA A 271 9.50 -7.46 -14.31
C ALA A 271 8.34 -7.05 -13.38
N ALA A 272 8.65 -6.54 -12.18
CA ALA A 272 7.66 -6.07 -11.23
C ALA A 272 6.80 -4.91 -11.79
N LEU A 273 7.44 -3.88 -12.35
CA LEU A 273 6.74 -2.74 -12.98
C LEU A 273 5.83 -3.18 -14.14
N SER A 274 6.26 -4.16 -14.93
CA SER A 274 5.47 -4.70 -16.03
C SER A 274 4.22 -5.42 -15.52
N ILE A 275 4.34 -6.22 -14.46
CA ILE A 275 3.19 -6.90 -13.84
C ILE A 275 2.22 -5.88 -13.25
N PHE A 276 2.73 -4.87 -12.53
CA PHE A 276 1.89 -3.78 -12.02
C PHE A 276 1.15 -3.05 -13.14
N GLY A 277 1.80 -2.78 -14.27
CA GLY A 277 1.14 -2.16 -15.44
C GLY A 277 0.05 -3.04 -16.06
N MET A 278 0.33 -4.34 -16.24
CA MET A 278 -0.60 -5.29 -16.85
C MET A 278 -1.87 -5.50 -16.02
N VAL A 279 -1.75 -5.57 -14.69
CA VAL A 279 -2.90 -5.79 -13.80
C VAL A 279 -3.57 -4.46 -13.40
N GLY A 280 -2.76 -3.44 -13.10
CA GLY A 280 -3.23 -2.14 -12.62
C GLY A 280 -3.93 -1.32 -13.70
N GLY A 281 -3.47 -1.37 -14.95
CA GLY A 281 -4.06 -0.61 -16.07
C GLY A 281 -5.55 -0.92 -16.29
N PRO A 282 -5.95 -2.19 -16.47
CA PRO A 282 -7.35 -2.58 -16.62
C PRO A 282 -8.22 -2.24 -15.40
N LEU A 283 -7.70 -2.44 -14.18
CA LEU A 283 -8.43 -2.11 -12.95
C LEU A 283 -8.68 -0.60 -12.84
N LEU A 284 -7.65 0.22 -13.08
CA LEU A 284 -7.78 1.68 -13.11
C LEU A 284 -8.80 2.11 -14.18
N GLY A 285 -8.79 1.48 -15.35
CA GLY A 285 -9.78 1.71 -16.41
C GLY A 285 -11.21 1.40 -15.96
N LEU A 286 -11.42 0.28 -15.28
CA LEU A 286 -12.73 -0.11 -14.76
C LEU A 286 -13.26 0.86 -13.69
N PHE A 287 -12.41 1.24 -12.73
CA PHE A 287 -12.78 2.22 -11.70
C PHE A 287 -13.04 3.60 -12.30
N SER A 288 -12.21 4.05 -13.24
CA SER A 288 -12.40 5.32 -13.92
C SER A 288 -13.70 5.33 -14.72
N LEU A 289 -14.03 4.22 -15.40
CA LEU A 289 -15.29 4.05 -16.12
C LEU A 289 -16.48 4.11 -15.14
N GLY A 290 -16.43 3.37 -14.03
CA GLY A 290 -17.50 3.37 -13.02
C GLY A 290 -17.75 4.74 -12.38
N ILE A 291 -16.70 5.56 -12.21
CA ILE A 291 -16.80 6.87 -11.57
C ILE A 291 -17.18 7.97 -12.58
N LEU A 292 -16.55 8.00 -13.76
CA LEU A 292 -16.68 9.09 -14.72
C LEU A 292 -17.83 8.89 -15.70
N VAL A 293 -18.27 7.64 -15.89
CA VAL A 293 -19.24 7.27 -16.92
C VAL A 293 -20.52 6.72 -16.26
N PRO A 294 -21.54 7.57 -15.99
CA PRO A 294 -22.75 7.15 -15.27
C PRO A 294 -23.62 6.16 -16.06
N PHE A 295 -23.37 6.01 -17.36
CA PHE A 295 -24.06 5.07 -18.25
C PHE A 295 -23.37 3.70 -18.33
N ALA A 296 -22.24 3.50 -17.66
CA ALA A 296 -21.60 2.20 -17.56
C ALA A 296 -22.42 1.29 -16.63
N ASN A 297 -22.78 0.11 -17.15
CA ASN A 297 -23.51 -0.89 -16.41
C ASN A 297 -22.82 -2.26 -16.56
N SER A 298 -22.99 -3.13 -15.56
CA SER A 298 -22.48 -4.49 -15.62
C SER A 298 -23.27 -5.30 -16.66
N ILE A 299 -22.59 -5.83 -17.67
CA ILE A 299 -23.20 -6.75 -18.64
C ILE A 299 -23.22 -8.14 -18.00
N LYS A 300 -24.27 -8.45 -17.22
CA LYS A 300 -24.81 -9.81 -17.04
C LYS A 300 -26.11 -9.87 -16.22
N ASN A 301 -27.19 -10.20 -16.93
CA ASN A 301 -28.16 -11.28 -16.68
C ASN A 301 -28.26 -11.86 -15.25
N HIS A 302 -29.40 -11.62 -14.59
CA HIS A 302 -30.26 -12.61 -13.94
C HIS A 302 -29.64 -13.75 -13.10
N VAL A 303 -28.50 -13.60 -12.44
CA VAL A 303 -28.07 -14.51 -11.35
C VAL A 303 -27.30 -13.70 -10.31
N LEU A 304 -28.05 -13.12 -9.37
CA LEU A 304 -27.73 -12.93 -7.95
C LEU A 304 -28.79 -11.97 -7.41
N SER A 305 -29.98 -12.51 -7.13
CA SER A 305 -30.92 -11.86 -6.23
C SER A 305 -30.25 -11.84 -4.84
N TYR A 306 -29.44 -10.82 -4.59
CA TYR A 306 -28.94 -10.52 -3.26
C TYR A 306 -30.12 -9.96 -2.47
N LYS A 307 -30.77 -10.84 -1.70
CA LYS A 307 -31.78 -10.43 -0.74
C LYS A 307 -31.05 -9.61 0.34
N SER A 308 -31.29 -8.30 0.37
CA SER A 308 -30.83 -7.45 1.46
C SER A 308 -31.36 -8.04 2.78
N HIS A 309 -30.45 -8.48 3.64
CA HIS A 309 -30.81 -8.67 5.04
C HIS A 309 -31.03 -7.27 5.61
N PRO A 310 -32.19 -6.98 6.23
CA PRO A 310 -32.37 -5.73 6.95
C PRO A 310 -31.32 -5.68 8.04
N VAL A 311 -30.57 -4.57 8.06
CA VAL A 311 -29.78 -4.19 9.23
C VAL A 311 -30.80 -4.01 10.35
N GLU A 312 -30.72 -4.85 11.39
CA GLU A 312 -31.44 -4.55 12.63
C GLU A 312 -30.89 -3.23 13.15
N ASP A 313 -31.74 -2.21 13.20
CA ASP A 313 -31.48 -0.93 13.85
C ASP A 313 -31.27 -1.19 15.35
N GLY A 314 -30.05 -1.59 15.72
CA GLY A 314 -29.54 -1.45 17.06
C GLY A 314 -29.34 0.04 17.32
N GLY A 315 -30.36 0.68 17.90
CA GLY A 315 -30.33 2.08 18.26
C GLY A 315 -29.06 2.44 19.03
N THR A 316 -28.25 3.31 18.44
CA THR A 316 -27.27 4.11 19.15
C THR A 316 -27.42 5.53 18.67
N ASP A 317 -28.04 6.32 19.54
CA ASP A 317 -28.28 7.74 19.44
C ASP A 317 -26.93 8.45 19.24
N ASN A 318 -26.60 8.78 17.99
CA ASN A 318 -25.40 9.52 17.66
C ASN A 318 -25.77 11.02 17.58
N PRO A 319 -25.36 11.86 18.55
CA PRO A 319 -25.81 13.25 18.64
C PRO A 319 -25.23 14.19 17.57
N ALA A 320 -24.52 13.67 16.57
CA ALA A 320 -23.83 14.47 15.55
C ALA A 320 -24.68 14.84 14.31
N PHE A 321 -25.93 14.35 14.19
CA PHE A 321 -26.75 14.50 12.97
C PHE A 321 -28.11 15.19 13.16
N ASN A 322 -28.31 15.95 14.24
CA ASN A 322 -29.61 16.55 14.58
C ASN A 322 -29.97 17.88 13.85
N HIS A 323 -29.29 18.24 12.75
CA HIS A 323 -29.48 19.57 12.14
C HIS A 323 -29.99 19.60 10.70
N ILE A 324 -30.45 18.49 10.12
CA ILE A 324 -31.14 18.53 8.83
C ILE A 324 -32.34 17.56 8.84
N GLU A 325 -33.34 17.84 9.67
CA GLU A 325 -34.70 17.35 9.42
C GLU A 325 -35.36 18.27 8.39
N LEU A 326 -35.33 17.83 7.12
CA LEU A 326 -36.25 18.34 6.10
C LEU A 326 -37.62 17.69 6.38
N ASN A 327 -38.49 18.47 6.99
CA ASN A 327 -39.87 18.16 7.33
C ASN A 327 -40.68 17.80 6.06
N ALA A 328 -40.80 16.51 5.77
CA ALA A 328 -41.80 15.98 4.85
C ALA A 328 -42.94 15.41 5.71
N THR A 329 -43.91 16.28 6.06
CA THR A 329 -45.19 15.86 6.60
C THR A 329 -45.92 15.00 5.57
N ASP A 330 -45.93 13.68 5.76
CA ASP A 330 -46.95 12.80 5.18
C ASP A 330 -47.89 12.35 6.30
N HIS A 331 -49.14 12.80 6.21
CA HIS A 331 -50.21 12.48 7.13
C HIS A 331 -50.71 11.07 6.82
N SER A 332 -50.41 10.10 7.70
CA SER A 332 -51.16 8.85 7.74
C SER A 332 -52.06 8.81 8.97
N SER A 333 -53.39 8.86 8.74
CA SER A 333 -54.34 8.23 9.64
C SER A 333 -55.67 7.92 8.93
N LYS A 334 -55.75 6.72 8.36
CA LYS A 334 -56.68 5.65 8.78
C LYS A 334 -58.14 6.02 9.14
N ILE A 335 -59.11 5.38 8.47
CA ILE A 335 -60.21 4.52 9.01
C ILE A 335 -61.62 4.74 8.38
N ASN A 336 -62.24 3.58 8.05
CA ASN A 336 -63.66 3.22 7.91
C ASN A 336 -64.49 3.57 6.66
N GLY A 337 -64.99 2.49 6.02
CA GLY A 337 -66.41 2.14 6.14
C GLY A 337 -67.36 2.54 5.00
N THR A 338 -67.72 1.54 4.20
CA THR A 338 -69.08 1.24 3.67
C THR A 338 -69.97 2.31 3.02
N ARG A 339 -70.46 1.89 1.84
CA ARG A 339 -71.79 2.05 1.22
C ARG A 339 -72.09 3.27 0.34
N LEU A 340 -72.51 2.87 -0.87
CA LEU A 340 -73.28 3.50 -1.94
C LEU A 340 -72.52 4.45 -2.87
#